data_AF-A0A434BXP8-F1
#
_entry.id   AF-A0A434BXP8-F1
#
_cell.length_a   1.000
_cell.length_b   1.000
_cell.length_c   1.000
_cell.angle_alpha   90.00
_cell.angle_beta   90.00
_cell.angle_gamma   90.00
#
_symmetry.space_group_name_H-M   'P 1'
#
loop_
_entity.id
_entity.type
_entity.pdbx_description
1 polymer ?
#
loop_
_entity_poly.entity_id
_entity_poly.type
_entity_poly.pdbx_seq_one_letter_code
_entity_poly.pdbx_strand_id
1 'polypeptide(L)' 'MVVSLSRRGNVEPFHAMDILAEANRLKSQGVPVVSMAVGQPSDPA' A
#
# COMPACT_ATOMS: atom_id res chain seq x y z
N MET A 1 -13.01 8.98 29.05
CA MET A 1 -13.13 10.00 27.98
C MET A 1 -13.32 9.25 26.68
N VAL A 2 -14.41 9.49 25.95
CA VAL A 2 -14.72 8.77 24.70
C VAL A 2 -14.20 9.62 23.54
N VAL A 3 -13.36 9.04 22.68
CA VAL A 3 -12.87 9.73 21.48
C VAL A 3 -13.92 9.57 20.39
N SER A 4 -14.55 10.67 19.98
CA SER A 4 -15.45 10.68 18.83
C SER A 4 -14.64 10.90 17.56
N LEU A 5 -14.68 9.94 16.63
CA LEU A 5 -14.03 10.06 15.33
C LEU A 5 -14.85 10.98 14.40
N SER A 6 -14.14 11.77 13.59
CA SER A 6 -14.78 12.67 12.62
C SER A 6 -15.18 11.93 11.35
N ARG A 7 -16.35 12.27 10.79
CA ARG A 7 -16.83 11.72 9.50
C ARG A 7 -15.87 11.98 8.34
N ARG A 8 -15.08 13.05 8.37
CA ARG A 8 -14.08 13.37 7.32
C ARG A 8 -12.96 12.34 7.20
N GLY A 9 -12.70 11.57 8.27
CA GLY A 9 -11.72 10.49 8.26
C GLY A 9 -12.29 9.15 7.78
N ASN A 10 -13.61 9.08 7.55
CA ASN A 10 -14.28 7.89 7.03
C ASN A 10 -14.14 7.83 5.50
N VAL A 11 -12.90 7.74 5.04
CA VAL A 11 -12.53 7.60 3.63
C VAL A 11 -12.15 6.16 3.35
N GLU A 12 -12.38 5.71 2.12
CA GLU A 12 -11.95 4.38 1.72
C GLU A 12 -10.42 4.33 1.66
N PRO A 13 -9.78 3.31 2.26
CA PRO A 13 -8.33 3.16 2.21
C PRO A 13 -7.84 2.94 0.78
N PHE A 14 -6.59 3.30 0.55
CA PHE A 14 -5.96 3.05 -0.74
C PHE A 14 -5.48 1.60 -0.83
N HIS A 15 -6.33 0.72 -1.36
CA HIS A 15 -6.09 -0.73 -1.42
C HIS A 15 -4.78 -1.15 -2.11
N ALA A 16 -4.24 -0.32 -3.01
CA ALA A 16 -2.93 -0.60 -3.62
C ALA A 16 -1.81 -0.76 -2.57
N MET A 17 -1.93 -0.07 -1.43
CA MET A 17 -0.96 -0.18 -0.34
C MET A 17 -0.90 -1.59 0.26
N ASP A 18 -2.02 -2.32 0.28
CA ASP A 18 -2.04 -3.71 0.78
C ASP A 18 -1.22 -4.63 -0.14
N ILE A 19 -1.34 -4.42 -1.45
CA ILE A 19 -0.56 -5.16 -2.47
C ILE A 19 0.93 -4.85 -2.34
N LEU A 20 1.28 -3.58 -2.15
CA LEU A 20 2.68 -3.17 -1.97
C LEU A 20 3.27 -3.72 -0.67
N ALA A 21 2.48 -3.74 0.41
CA ALA A 21 2.90 -4.30 1.70
C ALA A 21 3.15 -5.81 1.59
N GLU A 22 2.33 -6.55 0.86
CA GLU A 22 2.53 -7.99 0.63
C GLU A 22 3.73 -8.26 -0.26
N ALA A 23 3.90 -7.50 -1.35
CA ALA A 23 5.07 -7.61 -2.20
C ALA A 23 6.39 -7.40 -1.41
N ASN A 24 6.39 -6.45 -0.46
CA ASN A 24 7.54 -6.23 0.42
C ASN A 24 7.76 -7.39 1.41
N ARG A 25 6.69 -7.99 1.95
CA ARG A 25 6.80 -9.19 2.81
C ARG A 25 7.43 -10.35 2.04
N LEU A 26 6.95 -10.65 0.84
CA LEU A 26 7.49 -11.70 -0.02
C LEU A 26 8.96 -11.46 -0.37
N LYS A 27 9.33 -10.22 -0.75
CA LYS A 27 10.73 -9.85 -0.98
C LYS A 27 11.61 -10.07 0.26
N SER A 28 11.12 -9.73 1.45
CA SER A 28 11.87 -9.94 2.71
C SER A 28 12.10 -11.42 3.04
N GLN A 29 11.25 -12.31 2.54
CA GLN A 29 11.39 -13.76 2.64
C GLN A 29 12.30 -14.35 1.55
N GLY A 30 12.88 -13.51 0.68
CA GLY A 30 13.71 -13.94 -0.44
C GLY A 30 12.93 -14.44 -1.65
N VAL A 31 11.61 -14.24 -1.69
CA VAL A 31 10.78 -14.61 -2.85
C VAL A 31 11.01 -13.57 -3.96
N PRO A 32 11.38 -13.99 -5.18
CA PRO A 32 11.49 -13.09 -6.31
C PRO A 32 10.08 -12.60 -6.71
N VAL A 33 9.87 -11.27 -6.67
CA VAL A 33 8.59 -10.64 -7.00
C VAL A 33 8.76 -9.69 -8.19
N VAL A 34 7.97 -9.92 -9.25
CA VAL A 34 7.84 -8.97 -10.37
C VAL A 34 6.70 -8.00 -10.08
N SER A 35 7.01 -6.71 -9.98
CA SER A 35 6.04 -5.69 -9.57
C SER A 35 5.29 -5.10 -10.76
N MET A 36 4.05 -5.54 -10.97
CA MET A 36 3.14 -5.01 -12.01
C MET A 36 2.03 -4.11 -11.45
N ALA A 37 2.04 -3.84 -10.13
CA ALA A 37 0.99 -3.11 -9.42
C ALA A 37 1.30 -1.62 -9.20
N VAL A 38 2.48 -1.14 -9.63
CA VAL A 38 2.92 0.23 -9.43
C VAL A 38 2.37 1.12 -10.55
N GLY A 39 1.63 2.16 -10.19
CA GLY A 39 0.99 3.09 -11.15
C GLY A 39 1.82 4.31 -11.54
N GLN A 40 3.13 4.30 -11.24
CA GLN A 40 4.06 5.40 -11.54
C GLN A 40 5.26 4.86 -12.34
N PRO A 41 5.91 5.69 -13.16
CA PRO A 41 7.16 5.32 -13.84
C PRO A 41 8.23 4.87 -12.83
N SER A 42 9.05 3.91 -13.24
CA SER A 42 10.19 3.45 -12.44
C SER A 42 11.37 4.41 -12.51
N ASP A 43 11.55 5.07 -13.65
CA ASP A 43 12.59 6.08 -13.86
C ASP A 43 12.02 7.49 -13.57
N PRO A 44 12.80 8.38 -12.94
CA PRO A 44 12.43 9.78 -12.81
C PRO A 44 12.37 10.46 -14.20
N ALA A 45 11.47 11.43 -14.33
CA ALA A 45 11.32 12.26 -15.54
C ALA A 45 12.45 13.28 -15.69
#